data_AF-A0A935I4B7-F1
#
_entry.id   AF-A0A935I4B7-F1
#
_cell.length_a   1.000
_cell.length_b   1.000
_cell.length_c   1.000
_cell.angle_alpha   90.00
_cell.angle_beta   90.00
_cell.angle_gamma   90.00
#
_symmetry.space_group_name_H-M   'P 1'
#
loop_
_entity.id
_entity.type
_entity.pdbx_description
1 polymer ?
#
loop_
_entity_poly.entity_id
_entity_poly.type
_entity_poly.pdbx_seq_one_letter_code
_entity_poly.pdbx_strand_id
1 'polypeptide(L)'
;MQIAGNILLFLALLAAGSLFKMTFLQKMPGGDYGVGYSWVLLMFLAAFWICMALVACVIGVGGGYAWLSLGRYAHGGILVLCFLVLILGANLGMRGSYKVVSVLGLVSSVLTPLVLMMASAILLNDGLKATVSAQFVKWGLSGVLGLNSLILATIILGMVATRLHIHWPRSSNELDDFQLGILKQIEECDATKDITSLFIFSGNNQPKQIREKALLKIKSKPDWQEDLLKTFEGYGVDEAFRFILSNDVDDKPRFAKGVEKGIWSQTRLIRESFRRSSIPEHLYEGQFSTEVRHALEAADQFQDQGVDFKPAVQELRNALDEPIGFEKPEFSCLKRLDKWLKKH
;
A
#
# COMPACT_ATOMS: atom_id res chain seq x y z
N MET A 1 1.59 0.80 -46.85
CA MET A 1 1.05 0.81 -45.48
C MET A 1 1.17 -0.53 -44.76
N GLN A 2 0.94 -1.66 -45.45
CA GLN A 2 1.10 -3.01 -44.87
C GLN A 2 2.48 -3.28 -44.23
N ILE A 3 3.58 -2.91 -44.89
CA ILE A 3 4.95 -3.10 -44.36
C ILE A 3 5.13 -2.38 -43.01
N ALA A 4 4.73 -1.10 -42.94
CA ALA A 4 4.80 -0.33 -41.70
C ALA A 4 3.94 -0.95 -40.58
N GLY A 5 2.73 -1.41 -40.91
CA GLY A 5 1.87 -2.13 -39.96
C GLY A 5 2.52 -3.40 -39.42
N ASN A 6 3.15 -4.20 -40.28
CA ASN A 6 3.84 -5.43 -39.87
C ASN A 6 5.07 -5.16 -39.00
N ILE A 7 5.83 -4.08 -39.27
CA ILE A 7 6.95 -3.65 -38.40
C ILE A 7 6.43 -3.31 -37.00
N LEU A 8 5.36 -2.53 -36.89
CA LEU A 8 4.74 -2.19 -35.60
C LEU A 8 4.23 -3.43 -34.87
N LEU A 9 3.66 -4.40 -35.60
CA LEU A 9 3.15 -5.65 -35.04
C LEU A 9 4.29 -6.53 -34.51
N PHE A 10 5.44 -6.53 -35.19
CA PHE A 10 6.65 -7.19 -34.70
C PHE A 10 7.19 -6.53 -33.42
N LEU A 11 7.21 -5.20 -33.34
CA LEU A 11 7.58 -4.48 -32.12
C LEU A 11 6.60 -4.77 -30.97
N ALA A 12 5.31 -4.82 -31.25
CA ALA A 12 4.29 -5.21 -30.27
C ALA A 12 4.53 -6.65 -29.77
N LEU A 13 4.88 -7.58 -30.66
CA LEU A 13 5.22 -8.95 -30.28
C LEU A 13 6.44 -9.02 -29.34
N LEU A 14 7.50 -8.25 -29.62
CA LEU A 14 8.68 -8.18 -28.76
C LEU A 14 8.36 -7.60 -27.38
N ALA A 15 7.52 -6.56 -27.34
CA ALA A 15 7.05 -5.95 -26.09
C ALA A 15 6.19 -6.93 -25.29
N ALA A 16 5.22 -7.60 -25.94
CA ALA A 16 4.37 -8.60 -25.31
C ALA A 16 5.17 -9.81 -24.79
N GLY A 17 6.15 -10.30 -25.55
CA GLY A 17 7.04 -11.38 -25.13
C GLY A 17 7.89 -10.99 -23.91
N SER A 18 8.40 -9.77 -23.89
CA SER A 18 9.15 -9.21 -22.75
C SER A 18 8.26 -9.08 -21.51
N LEU A 19 7.04 -8.57 -21.67
CA LEU A 19 6.04 -8.49 -20.59
C LEU A 19 5.68 -9.87 -20.06
N PHE A 20 5.46 -10.86 -20.93
CA PHE A 20 5.14 -12.22 -20.51
C PHE A 20 6.29 -12.83 -19.70
N LYS A 21 7.53 -12.70 -20.18
CA LYS A 21 8.72 -13.18 -19.47
C LYS A 21 8.86 -12.51 -18.10
N MET A 22 8.76 -11.19 -18.04
CA MET A 22 8.90 -10.44 -16.79
C MET A 22 7.73 -10.67 -15.81
N THR A 23 6.52 -10.90 -16.31
CA THR A 23 5.34 -11.06 -15.42
C THR A 23 5.21 -12.49 -14.91
N PHE A 24 5.53 -13.50 -15.72
CA PHE A 24 5.21 -14.89 -15.42
C PHE A 24 6.43 -15.81 -15.25
N LEU A 25 7.57 -15.50 -15.88
CA LEU A 25 8.74 -16.38 -15.89
C LEU A 25 9.88 -15.90 -14.99
N GLN A 26 9.88 -14.63 -14.59
CA GLN A 26 10.91 -14.03 -13.76
C GLN A 26 10.37 -13.64 -12.39
N LYS A 27 11.15 -13.94 -11.34
CA LYS A 27 10.84 -13.52 -9.98
C LYS A 27 11.20 -12.04 -9.83
N MET A 28 10.26 -11.25 -9.31
CA MET A 28 10.47 -9.81 -9.09
C MET A 28 11.62 -9.59 -8.09
N PRO A 29 12.62 -8.74 -8.41
CA PRO A 29 13.68 -8.39 -7.48
C PRO A 29 13.16 -7.48 -6.36
N GLY A 30 13.75 -7.58 -5.16
CA GLY A 30 13.46 -6.72 -4.01
C GLY A 30 14.31 -5.45 -3.97
N GLY A 31 13.99 -4.53 -3.04
CA GLY A 31 14.74 -3.29 -2.83
C GLY A 31 14.69 -2.33 -4.03
N ASP A 32 15.75 -1.54 -4.21
CA ASP A 32 15.85 -0.50 -5.26
C ASP A 32 15.74 -1.08 -6.68
N TYR A 33 16.23 -2.32 -6.89
CA TYR A 33 16.08 -3.03 -8.16
C TYR A 33 14.62 -3.32 -8.52
N GLY A 34 13.73 -3.45 -7.53
CA GLY A 34 12.29 -3.64 -7.75
C GLY A 34 11.62 -2.41 -8.38
N VAL A 35 12.11 -1.21 -8.07
CA VAL A 35 11.61 0.04 -8.67
C VAL A 35 11.99 0.11 -10.14
N GLY A 36 13.27 -0.16 -10.46
CA GLY A 36 13.74 -0.23 -11.85
C GLY A 36 13.00 -1.30 -12.66
N TYR A 37 12.76 -2.47 -12.07
CA TYR A 37 11.97 -3.54 -12.68
C TYR A 37 10.55 -3.10 -13.05
N SER A 38 9.89 -2.36 -12.15
CA SER A 38 8.54 -1.84 -12.36
C SER A 38 8.49 -0.80 -13.48
N TRP A 39 9.49 0.07 -13.57
CA TRP A 39 9.60 1.04 -14.66
C TRP A 39 9.76 0.36 -16.02
N VAL A 40 10.62 -0.65 -16.12
CA VAL A 40 10.81 -1.40 -17.37
C VAL A 40 9.51 -2.10 -17.81
N LEU A 41 8.76 -2.68 -16.86
CA LEU A 41 7.43 -3.24 -17.14
C LEU A 41 6.47 -2.17 -17.72
N LEU A 42 6.41 -0.99 -17.11
CA LEU A 42 5.56 0.11 -17.60
C LEU A 42 5.97 0.58 -18.99
N MET A 43 7.27 0.65 -19.29
CA MET A 43 7.77 1.04 -20.61
C MET A 43 7.40 0.01 -21.68
N PHE A 44 7.55 -1.28 -21.42
CA PHE A 44 7.12 -2.31 -22.37
C PHE A 44 5.60 -2.34 -22.55
N LEU A 45 4.84 -2.10 -21.48
CA LEU A 45 3.39 -2.00 -21.55
C LEU A 45 2.96 -0.80 -22.42
N ALA A 46 3.56 0.36 -22.22
CA ALA A 46 3.31 1.53 -23.04
C ALA A 46 3.71 1.28 -24.51
N ALA A 47 4.89 0.70 -24.76
CA ALA A 47 5.37 0.38 -26.10
C ALA A 47 4.40 -0.56 -26.84
N PHE A 48 3.91 -1.61 -26.16
CA PHE A 48 2.90 -2.52 -26.72
C PHE A 48 1.64 -1.77 -27.17
N TRP A 49 1.03 -1.01 -26.26
CA TRP A 49 -0.23 -0.32 -26.56
C TRP A 49 -0.09 0.78 -27.61
N ILE A 50 1.02 1.52 -27.61
CA ILE A 50 1.31 2.51 -28.65
C ILE A 50 1.44 1.82 -30.01
N CYS A 51 2.19 0.72 -30.10
CA CYS A 51 2.32 -0.02 -31.36
C CYS A 51 0.96 -0.55 -31.85
N MET A 52 0.16 -1.13 -30.95
CA MET A 52 -1.18 -1.64 -31.31
C MET A 52 -2.14 -0.53 -31.73
N ALA A 53 -2.10 0.63 -31.09
CA ALA A 53 -2.89 1.79 -31.48
C ALA A 53 -2.51 2.28 -32.88
N LEU A 54 -1.20 2.38 -33.18
CA LEU A 54 -0.70 2.77 -34.50
C LEU A 54 -1.08 1.73 -35.57
N VAL A 55 -1.00 0.44 -35.25
CA VAL A 55 -1.47 -0.64 -36.15
C VAL A 55 -2.96 -0.49 -36.44
N ALA A 56 -3.79 -0.22 -35.43
CA ALA A 56 -5.21 0.03 -35.62
C ALA A 56 -5.47 1.25 -36.51
N CYS A 57 -4.70 2.34 -36.36
CA CYS A 57 -4.78 3.48 -37.29
C CYS A 57 -4.47 3.07 -38.73
N VAL A 58 -3.40 2.29 -38.95
CA VAL A 58 -3.03 1.80 -40.29
C VAL A 58 -4.13 0.94 -40.91
N ILE A 59 -4.72 0.02 -40.13
CA ILE A 59 -5.85 -0.83 -40.56
C ILE A 59 -7.07 0.04 -40.90
N GLY A 60 -7.37 1.03 -40.05
CA GLY A 60 -8.51 1.93 -40.22
C GLY A 60 -8.42 2.79 -41.48
N VAL A 61 -7.25 3.35 -41.79
CA VAL A 61 -7.03 4.10 -43.05
C VAL A 61 -7.20 3.18 -44.27
N GLY A 62 -6.83 1.90 -44.15
CA GLY A 62 -7.06 0.88 -45.17
C GLY A 62 -8.50 0.36 -45.28
N GLY A 63 -9.46 0.92 -44.54
CA GLY A 63 -10.86 0.48 -44.55
C GLY A 63 -11.10 -0.84 -43.82
N GLY A 64 -10.11 -1.35 -43.09
CA GLY A 64 -10.16 -2.65 -42.40
C GLY A 64 -11.13 -2.72 -41.23
N TYR A 65 -11.92 -1.67 -40.95
CA TYR A 65 -12.98 -1.64 -39.94
C TYR A 65 -14.36 -1.27 -40.52
N ALA A 66 -14.55 -1.41 -41.85
CA ALA A 66 -15.79 -1.02 -42.53
C ALA A 66 -17.08 -1.67 -41.98
N TRP A 67 -16.98 -2.73 -41.18
CA TRP A 67 -18.11 -3.36 -40.51
C TRP A 67 -18.61 -2.62 -39.25
N LEU A 68 -17.86 -1.65 -38.72
CA LEU A 68 -18.34 -0.79 -37.64
C LEU A 68 -19.22 0.28 -38.29
N SER A 69 -20.53 0.04 -38.37
CA SER A 69 -21.49 0.86 -39.13
C SER A 69 -21.79 2.23 -38.49
N LEU A 70 -20.79 3.11 -38.38
CA LEU A 70 -20.90 4.41 -37.71
C LEU A 70 -20.44 5.56 -38.64
N GLY A 71 -20.71 6.83 -38.31
CA GLY A 71 -20.21 7.97 -39.08
C GLY A 71 -18.68 8.10 -38.99
N ARG A 72 -18.00 8.71 -39.96
CA ARG A 72 -16.52 8.80 -40.05
C ARG A 72 -15.83 9.32 -38.76
N TYR A 73 -16.48 10.24 -38.04
CA TYR A 73 -16.01 10.78 -36.76
C TYR A 73 -16.37 9.89 -35.54
N ALA A 74 -17.49 9.17 -35.60
CA ALA A 74 -17.89 8.23 -34.55
C ALA A 74 -16.99 6.98 -34.51
N HIS A 75 -16.40 6.59 -35.65
CA HIS A 75 -15.42 5.50 -35.71
C HIS A 75 -14.19 5.73 -34.83
N GLY A 76 -13.62 6.94 -34.85
CA GLY A 76 -12.41 7.26 -34.09
C GLY A 76 -12.66 7.22 -32.58
N GLY A 77 -13.74 7.86 -32.11
CA GLY A 77 -14.09 7.89 -30.70
C GLY A 77 -14.40 6.50 -30.12
N ILE A 78 -15.10 5.66 -30.89
CA ILE A 78 -15.43 4.29 -30.46
C ILE A 78 -14.19 3.40 -30.44
N LEU A 79 -13.28 3.52 -31.42
CA LEU A 79 -12.02 2.79 -31.39
C LEU A 79 -11.17 3.18 -30.18
N VAL A 80 -11.09 4.48 -29.85
CA VAL A 80 -10.39 4.95 -28.65
C VAL A 80 -11.03 4.39 -27.38
N LEU A 81 -12.36 4.41 -27.27
CA LEU A 81 -13.08 3.85 -26.14
C LEU A 81 -12.82 2.33 -26.00
N CYS A 82 -12.90 1.58 -27.08
CA CYS A 82 -12.59 0.15 -27.09
C CYS A 82 -11.15 -0.12 -26.66
N PHE A 83 -10.17 0.64 -27.16
CA PHE A 83 -8.78 0.51 -26.74
C PHE A 83 -8.61 0.82 -25.24
N LEU A 84 -9.27 1.86 -24.75
CA LEU A 84 -9.23 2.23 -23.34
C LEU A 84 -9.80 1.12 -22.45
N VAL A 85 -10.93 0.51 -22.84
CA VAL A 85 -11.50 -0.65 -22.14
C VAL A 85 -10.55 -1.83 -22.13
N LEU A 86 -9.89 -2.13 -23.26
CA LEU A 86 -8.92 -3.23 -23.36
C LEU A 86 -7.67 -2.96 -22.50
N ILE A 87 -7.15 -1.72 -22.49
CA ILE A 87 -6.02 -1.31 -21.64
C ILE A 87 -6.40 -1.47 -20.17
N LEU A 88 -7.52 -0.88 -19.75
CA LEU A 88 -7.90 -0.88 -18.34
C LEU A 88 -8.28 -2.29 -17.86
N GLY A 89 -9.06 -3.05 -18.63
CA GLY A 89 -9.47 -4.40 -18.25
C GLY A 89 -8.30 -5.37 -18.14
N ALA A 90 -7.36 -5.35 -19.10
CA ALA A 90 -6.26 -6.31 -19.14
C ALA A 90 -5.20 -6.06 -18.06
N ASN A 91 -5.08 -4.80 -17.60
CA ASN A 91 -4.04 -4.41 -16.63
C ASN A 91 -4.57 -4.25 -15.20
N LEU A 92 -5.80 -3.77 -15.01
CA LEU A 92 -6.38 -3.59 -13.67
C LEU A 92 -7.00 -4.87 -13.11
N GLY A 93 -7.38 -5.82 -13.97
CA GLY A 93 -7.96 -7.11 -13.55
C GLY A 93 -7.09 -7.93 -12.60
N MET A 94 -5.76 -7.77 -12.68
CA MET A 94 -4.80 -8.49 -11.82
C MET A 94 -4.90 -8.10 -10.34
N ARG A 95 -5.53 -6.97 -10.00
CA ARG A 95 -5.74 -6.51 -8.61
C ARG A 95 -7.17 -6.71 -8.09
N GLY A 96 -8.00 -7.48 -8.79
CA GLY A 96 -9.40 -7.68 -8.40
C GLY A 96 -9.55 -8.17 -6.95
N SER A 97 -10.41 -7.49 -6.18
CA SER A 97 -10.73 -7.85 -4.77
C SER A 97 -11.37 -9.23 -4.62
N TYR A 98 -11.88 -9.80 -5.71
CA TYR A 98 -12.49 -11.12 -5.75
C TYR A 98 -11.60 -12.10 -6.52
N LYS A 99 -11.42 -13.32 -5.98
CA LYS A 99 -10.60 -14.39 -6.60
C LYS A 99 -10.99 -14.68 -8.05
N VAL A 100 -12.26 -14.57 -8.41
CA VAL A 100 -12.73 -14.78 -9.78
C VAL A 100 -12.22 -13.69 -10.72
N VAL A 101 -12.22 -12.42 -10.27
CA VAL A 101 -11.74 -11.29 -11.06
C VAL A 101 -10.23 -11.34 -11.24
N SER A 102 -9.48 -11.77 -10.21
CA SER A 102 -8.03 -11.91 -10.33
C SER A 102 -7.62 -13.02 -11.31
N VAL A 103 -8.32 -14.16 -11.30
CA VAL A 103 -8.11 -15.24 -12.29
C VAL A 103 -8.48 -14.78 -13.69
N LEU A 104 -9.64 -14.15 -13.87
CA LEU A 104 -10.06 -13.60 -15.17
C LEU A 104 -9.11 -12.51 -15.67
N GLY A 105 -8.58 -11.67 -14.77
CA GLY A 105 -7.57 -10.66 -15.07
C GLY A 105 -6.28 -11.27 -15.58
N LEU A 106 -5.81 -12.35 -14.97
CA LEU A 106 -4.61 -13.07 -15.41
C LEU A 106 -4.81 -13.74 -16.77
N VAL A 107 -5.99 -14.33 -17.01
CA VAL A 107 -6.32 -14.89 -18.33
C VAL A 107 -6.41 -13.77 -19.38
N SER A 108 -7.06 -12.65 -19.04
CA SER A 108 -7.24 -11.50 -19.94
C SER A 108 -5.92 -10.84 -20.32
N SER A 109 -4.96 -10.74 -19.39
CA SER A 109 -3.66 -10.09 -19.64
C SER A 109 -2.81 -10.84 -20.67
N VAL A 110 -3.03 -12.15 -20.85
CA VAL A 110 -2.38 -12.95 -21.89
C VAL A 110 -3.24 -13.03 -23.15
N LEU A 111 -4.55 -13.30 -22.98
CA LEU A 111 -5.46 -13.53 -24.11
C LEU A 111 -5.67 -12.26 -24.95
N THR A 112 -5.79 -11.10 -24.30
CA THR A 112 -6.08 -9.83 -24.98
C THR A 112 -4.96 -9.43 -25.95
N PRO A 113 -3.67 -9.37 -25.55
CA PRO A 113 -2.59 -9.10 -26.48
C PRO A 113 -2.52 -10.09 -27.65
N LEU A 114 -2.68 -11.40 -27.38
CA LEU A 114 -2.62 -12.43 -28.42
C LEU A 114 -3.72 -12.25 -29.47
N VAL A 115 -4.96 -12.09 -29.03
CA VAL A 115 -6.10 -11.90 -29.95
C VAL A 115 -5.96 -10.61 -30.74
N LEU A 116 -5.52 -9.51 -30.10
CA LEU A 116 -5.29 -8.24 -30.78
C LEU A 116 -4.20 -8.34 -31.85
N MET A 117 -3.08 -8.98 -31.55
CA MET A 117 -1.99 -9.18 -32.51
C MET A 117 -2.44 -10.08 -33.67
N MET A 118 -3.10 -11.20 -33.39
CA MET A 118 -3.60 -12.12 -34.43
C MET A 118 -4.64 -11.45 -35.34
N ALA A 119 -5.63 -10.77 -34.76
CA ALA A 119 -6.63 -10.03 -35.52
C ALA A 119 -5.97 -8.94 -36.39
N SER A 120 -5.01 -8.21 -35.84
CA SER A 120 -4.29 -7.18 -36.57
C SER A 120 -3.43 -7.74 -37.71
N ALA A 121 -2.79 -8.90 -37.49
CA ALA A 121 -2.00 -9.56 -38.53
C ALA A 121 -2.88 -10.00 -39.70
N ILE A 122 -4.07 -10.55 -39.41
CA ILE A 122 -5.06 -10.92 -40.44
C ILE A 122 -5.54 -9.66 -41.18
N LEU A 123 -5.89 -8.59 -40.47
CA LEU A 123 -6.43 -7.37 -41.07
C LEU A 123 -5.41 -6.52 -41.83
N LEU A 124 -4.11 -6.68 -41.57
CA LEU A 124 -3.06 -6.02 -42.34
C LEU A 124 -2.68 -6.75 -43.62
N ASN A 125 -2.83 -8.08 -43.66
CA ASN A 125 -2.30 -8.91 -44.74
C ASN A 125 -3.42 -9.52 -45.58
N ASP A 126 -3.57 -9.04 -46.82
CA ASP A 126 -4.67 -9.44 -47.71
C ASP A 126 -4.71 -10.94 -48.00
N GLY A 127 -3.54 -11.61 -48.06
CA GLY A 127 -3.45 -13.06 -48.18
C GLY A 127 -4.14 -13.80 -47.02
N LEU A 128 -4.01 -13.29 -45.79
CA LEU A 128 -4.66 -13.87 -44.61
C LEU A 128 -6.15 -13.53 -44.55
N LYS A 129 -6.57 -12.35 -45.04
CA LYS A 129 -8.00 -12.00 -45.16
C LYS A 129 -8.76 -12.95 -46.08
N ALA A 130 -8.11 -13.46 -47.12
CA ALA A 130 -8.72 -14.42 -48.05
C ALA A 130 -8.90 -15.81 -47.41
N THR A 131 -8.04 -16.17 -46.47
CA THR A 131 -8.07 -17.50 -45.82
C THR A 131 -8.95 -17.53 -44.56
N VAL A 132 -8.96 -16.44 -43.77
CA VAL A 132 -9.68 -16.39 -42.50
C VAL A 132 -10.99 -15.63 -42.65
N SER A 133 -12.11 -16.25 -42.27
CA SER A 133 -13.40 -15.57 -42.30
C SER A 133 -13.40 -14.31 -41.43
N ALA A 134 -13.90 -13.21 -41.99
CA ALA A 134 -14.07 -11.94 -41.28
C ALA A 134 -14.90 -12.09 -40.00
N GLN A 135 -15.77 -13.10 -39.92
CA GLN A 135 -16.55 -13.40 -38.73
C GLN A 135 -15.67 -13.85 -37.56
N PHE A 136 -14.64 -14.67 -37.80
CA PHE A 136 -13.71 -15.09 -36.74
C PHE A 136 -12.97 -13.91 -36.12
N VAL A 137 -12.50 -12.96 -36.96
CA VAL A 137 -11.80 -11.76 -36.48
C VAL A 137 -12.74 -10.91 -35.61
N LYS A 138 -13.98 -10.71 -36.06
CA LYS A 138 -15.00 -9.97 -35.28
C LYS A 138 -15.29 -10.64 -33.94
N TRP A 139 -15.48 -11.96 -33.93
CA TRP A 139 -15.79 -12.70 -32.71
C TRP A 139 -14.63 -12.67 -31.72
N GLY A 140 -13.39 -12.81 -32.20
CA GLY A 140 -12.20 -12.68 -31.36
C GLY A 140 -12.14 -11.31 -30.69
N LEU A 141 -12.23 -10.23 -31.47
CA LEU A 141 -12.19 -8.85 -30.96
C LEU A 141 -13.35 -8.54 -30.01
N SER A 142 -14.58 -8.93 -30.36
CA SER A 142 -15.74 -8.75 -29.50
C SER A 142 -15.65 -9.55 -28.20
N GLY A 143 -15.09 -10.77 -28.25
CA GLY A 143 -14.89 -11.62 -27.09
C GLY A 143 -13.93 -11.00 -26.08
N VAL A 144 -12.77 -10.52 -26.52
CA VAL A 144 -11.82 -9.84 -25.62
C VAL A 144 -12.35 -8.50 -25.14
N LEU A 145 -13.09 -7.75 -25.96
CA LEU A 145 -13.74 -6.52 -25.51
C LEU A 145 -14.78 -6.80 -24.41
N GLY A 146 -15.62 -7.82 -24.59
CA GLY A 146 -16.62 -8.24 -23.62
C GLY A 146 -16.01 -8.69 -22.29
N LEU A 147 -14.95 -9.52 -22.35
CA LEU A 147 -14.21 -9.97 -21.17
C LEU A 147 -13.62 -8.79 -20.39
N ASN A 148 -12.93 -7.87 -21.08
CA ASN A 148 -12.33 -6.70 -20.45
C ASN A 148 -13.38 -5.72 -19.90
N SER A 149 -14.53 -5.58 -20.58
CA SER A 149 -15.66 -4.79 -20.09
C SER A 149 -16.24 -5.37 -18.80
N LEU A 150 -16.40 -6.71 -18.74
CA LEU A 150 -16.88 -7.39 -17.54
C LEU A 150 -15.92 -7.19 -16.36
N ILE A 151 -14.62 -7.38 -16.58
CA ILE A 151 -13.60 -7.13 -15.55
C ILE A 151 -13.69 -5.68 -15.06
N LEU A 152 -13.70 -4.71 -15.97
CA LEU A 152 -13.78 -3.30 -15.61
C LEU A 152 -15.07 -2.97 -14.83
N ALA A 153 -16.21 -3.50 -15.26
CA ALA A 153 -17.48 -3.34 -14.56
C ALA A 153 -17.42 -3.89 -13.13
N THR A 154 -16.81 -5.06 -12.92
CA THR A 154 -16.65 -5.62 -11.56
C THR A 154 -15.75 -4.77 -10.67
N ILE A 155 -14.69 -4.18 -11.23
CA ILE A 155 -13.80 -3.27 -10.50
C ILE A 155 -14.55 -1.99 -10.11
N ILE A 156 -15.28 -1.39 -11.05
CA ILE A 156 -16.10 -0.18 -10.79
C ILE A 156 -17.16 -0.47 -9.73
N LEU A 157 -17.89 -1.57 -9.86
CA LEU A 157 -18.88 -1.99 -8.87
C LEU A 157 -18.24 -2.22 -7.50
N GLY A 158 -17.06 -2.84 -7.44
CA GLY A 158 -16.31 -3.01 -6.20
C GLY A 158 -15.93 -1.67 -5.55
N MET A 159 -15.47 -0.70 -6.36
CA MET A 159 -15.15 0.65 -5.87
C MET A 159 -16.38 1.38 -5.33
N VAL A 160 -17.50 1.31 -6.06
CA VAL A 160 -18.77 1.90 -5.63
C VAL A 160 -19.29 1.23 -4.36
N ALA A 161 -19.31 -0.10 -4.32
CA ALA A 161 -19.71 -0.87 -3.14
C ALA A 161 -18.84 -0.52 -1.92
N THR A 162 -17.52 -0.37 -2.10
CA THR A 162 -16.62 0.03 -1.01
C THR A 162 -16.92 1.45 -0.52
N ARG A 163 -17.18 2.41 -1.42
CA ARG A 163 -17.57 3.77 -1.04
C ARG A 163 -18.94 3.83 -0.34
N LEU A 164 -19.87 2.98 -0.74
CA LEU A 164 -21.16 2.82 -0.06
C LEU A 164 -21.00 2.13 1.30
N HIS A 165 -20.10 1.15 1.42
CA HIS A 165 -19.74 0.51 2.68
C HIS A 165 -19.00 1.43 3.66
N ILE A 166 -18.30 2.47 3.20
CA ILE A 166 -17.74 3.52 4.09
C ILE A 166 -18.87 4.31 4.78
N HIS A 167 -20.05 4.39 4.17
CA HIS A 167 -21.23 5.06 4.75
C HIS A 167 -22.17 4.10 5.51
N TRP A 168 -21.94 2.79 5.40
CA TRP A 168 -22.67 1.80 6.17
C TRP A 168 -21.87 1.45 7.42
N PRO A 169 -22.41 1.57 8.64
CA PRO A 169 -21.70 1.10 9.82
C PRO A 169 -21.40 -0.39 9.62
N ARG A 170 -20.11 -0.75 9.50
CA ARG A 170 -19.67 -2.15 9.58
C ARG A 170 -20.29 -2.73 10.85
N SER A 171 -20.92 -3.91 10.75
CA SER A 171 -21.24 -4.67 11.94
C SER A 171 -19.92 -4.85 12.70
N SER A 172 -19.87 -4.37 13.93
CA SER A 172 -18.65 -4.10 14.70
C SER A 172 -17.79 -5.33 15.04
N ASN A 173 -18.10 -6.51 14.49
CA ASN A 173 -17.58 -7.80 14.94
C ASN A 173 -16.91 -8.66 13.85
N GLU A 174 -17.00 -8.32 12.57
CA GLU A 174 -16.30 -9.07 11.52
C GLU A 174 -14.89 -8.51 11.31
N LEU A 175 -13.88 -9.34 11.57
CA LEU A 175 -12.47 -9.00 11.36
C LEU A 175 -12.11 -9.22 9.89
N ASP A 176 -11.32 -8.30 9.32
CA ASP A 176 -10.75 -8.49 7.99
C ASP A 176 -9.53 -9.44 7.99
N ASP A 177 -9.08 -9.86 6.80
CA ASP A 177 -7.94 -10.80 6.66
C ASP A 177 -6.66 -10.29 7.33
N PHE A 178 -6.46 -8.97 7.35
CA PHE A 178 -5.31 -8.35 8.02
C PHE A 178 -5.41 -8.49 9.54
N GLN A 179 -6.58 -8.21 10.11
CA GLN A 179 -6.89 -8.37 11.52
C GLN A 179 -6.82 -9.84 11.96
N LEU A 180 -7.26 -10.78 11.12
CA LEU A 180 -7.06 -12.21 11.34
C LEU A 180 -5.57 -12.59 11.36
N GLY A 181 -4.76 -11.99 10.49
CA GLY A 181 -3.31 -12.11 10.50
C GLY A 181 -2.68 -11.66 11.82
N ILE A 182 -3.12 -10.52 12.36
CA ILE A 182 -2.68 -10.03 13.68
C ILE A 182 -3.07 -11.01 14.79
N LEU A 183 -4.30 -11.53 14.78
CA LEU A 183 -4.73 -12.50 15.80
C LEU A 183 -3.90 -13.78 15.79
N LYS A 184 -3.44 -14.21 14.61
CA LYS A 184 -2.53 -15.35 14.46
C LYS A 184 -1.13 -15.00 14.99
N GLN A 185 -0.62 -13.81 14.68
CA GLN A 185 0.66 -13.34 15.21
C GLN A 185 0.68 -13.29 16.74
N ILE A 186 -0.39 -12.80 17.37
CA ILE A 186 -0.53 -12.79 18.85
C ILE A 186 -0.52 -14.21 19.41
N GLU A 187 -1.16 -15.15 18.72
CA GLU A 187 -1.26 -16.54 19.16
C GLU A 187 0.09 -17.25 19.10
N GLU A 188 0.81 -17.10 17.98
CA GLU A 188 2.14 -17.67 17.72
C GLU A 188 3.25 -17.00 18.53
N CYS A 189 3.02 -15.78 19.04
CA CYS A 189 4.00 -15.05 19.85
C CYS A 189 4.32 -15.80 21.15
N ASP A 190 5.61 -16.01 21.38
CA ASP A 190 6.15 -16.51 22.65
C ASP A 190 6.42 -15.32 23.58
N ALA A 191 5.48 -15.04 24.49
CA ALA A 191 5.57 -13.93 25.44
C ALA A 191 6.78 -14.03 26.40
N THR A 192 7.43 -15.19 26.51
CA THR A 192 8.67 -15.32 27.29
C THR A 192 9.86 -14.69 26.57
N LYS A 193 9.82 -14.65 25.23
CA LYS A 193 10.90 -14.14 24.37
C LYS A 193 10.66 -12.73 23.86
N ASP A 194 9.41 -12.40 23.52
CA ASP A 194 9.07 -11.14 22.86
C ASP A 194 7.72 -10.60 23.33
N ILE A 195 7.64 -10.22 24.61
CA ILE A 195 6.42 -9.59 25.15
C ILE A 195 6.22 -8.16 24.65
N THR A 196 7.30 -7.47 24.25
CA THR A 196 7.23 -6.09 23.77
C THR A 196 6.40 -5.98 22.48
N SER A 197 6.51 -6.95 21.57
CA SER A 197 5.67 -6.97 20.37
C SER A 197 4.19 -7.18 20.65
N LEU A 198 3.81 -7.67 21.84
CA LEU A 198 2.39 -7.76 22.23
C LEU A 198 1.83 -6.41 22.71
N PHE A 199 2.66 -5.53 23.27
CA PHE A 199 2.20 -4.23 23.77
C PHE A 199 1.61 -3.35 22.67
N ILE A 200 2.12 -3.42 21.43
CA ILE A 200 1.58 -2.68 20.28
C ILE A 200 0.11 -3.05 19.95
N PHE A 201 -0.31 -4.27 20.30
CA PHE A 201 -1.66 -4.77 20.04
C PHE A 201 -2.64 -4.53 21.19
N SER A 202 -2.17 -3.97 22.31
CA SER A 202 -2.96 -3.75 23.53
C SER A 202 -3.53 -2.34 23.68
N GLY A 203 -3.25 -1.44 22.74
CA GLY A 203 -3.69 -0.05 22.76
C GLY A 203 -5.15 0.15 22.34
N ASN A 204 -5.73 1.28 22.72
CA ASN A 204 -7.11 1.67 22.37
C ASN A 204 -7.34 1.95 20.88
N ASN A 205 -6.28 2.01 20.07
CA ASN A 205 -6.34 2.13 18.62
C ASN A 205 -6.63 0.79 17.92
N GLN A 206 -6.63 -0.34 18.64
CA GLN A 206 -6.86 -1.66 18.10
C GLN A 206 -8.34 -2.09 18.21
N PRO A 207 -8.84 -2.93 17.29
CA PRO A 207 -10.12 -3.60 17.44
C PRO A 207 -10.20 -4.35 18.78
N LYS A 208 -11.38 -4.33 19.41
CA LYS A 208 -11.61 -4.91 20.76
C LYS A 208 -11.09 -6.35 20.88
N GLN A 209 -11.37 -7.19 19.88
CA GLN A 209 -10.95 -8.60 19.87
C GLN A 209 -9.42 -8.78 19.87
N ILE A 210 -8.70 -7.95 19.10
CA ILE A 210 -7.23 -7.95 19.05
C ILE A 210 -6.67 -7.51 20.40
N ARG A 211 -7.20 -6.40 20.94
CA ARG A 211 -6.79 -5.85 22.23
C ARG A 211 -6.96 -6.85 23.36
N GLU A 212 -8.13 -7.49 23.45
CA GLU A 212 -8.43 -8.48 24.49
C GLU A 212 -7.54 -9.72 24.38
N LYS A 213 -7.30 -10.24 23.17
CA LYS A 213 -6.41 -11.39 22.97
C LYS A 213 -4.96 -11.07 23.33
N ALA A 214 -4.47 -9.88 22.96
CA ALA A 214 -3.14 -9.41 23.34
C ALA A 214 -3.01 -9.28 24.87
N LEU A 215 -3.99 -8.67 25.53
CA LEU A 215 -3.99 -8.51 26.99
C LEU A 215 -4.02 -9.83 27.74
N LEU A 216 -4.84 -10.79 27.28
CA LEU A 216 -4.86 -12.14 27.86
C LEU A 216 -3.49 -12.81 27.76
N LYS A 217 -2.83 -12.71 26.60
CA LYS A 217 -1.49 -13.27 26.39
C LYS A 217 -0.44 -12.59 27.27
N ILE A 218 -0.44 -11.25 27.34
CA ILE A 218 0.48 -10.48 28.19
C ILE A 218 0.32 -10.89 29.66
N LYS A 219 -0.93 -10.86 30.17
CA LYS A 219 -1.24 -11.15 31.57
C LYS A 219 -1.08 -12.63 31.94
N SER A 220 -0.95 -13.53 30.95
CA SER A 220 -0.63 -14.94 31.20
C SER A 220 0.81 -15.15 31.68
N LYS A 221 1.71 -14.18 31.49
CA LYS A 221 3.08 -14.19 32.01
C LYS A 221 3.10 -13.52 33.40
N PRO A 222 3.53 -14.20 34.48
CA PRO A 222 3.51 -13.63 35.83
C PRO A 222 4.26 -12.30 35.98
N ASP A 223 5.43 -12.17 35.35
CA ASP A 223 6.32 -11.00 35.49
C ASP A 223 6.11 -9.92 34.42
N TRP A 224 4.93 -9.87 33.77
CA TRP A 224 4.69 -8.96 32.64
C TRP A 224 4.87 -7.47 33.00
N GLN A 225 4.61 -7.08 34.24
CA GLN A 225 4.83 -5.70 34.71
C GLN A 225 6.32 -5.36 34.82
N GLU A 226 7.17 -6.33 35.17
CA GLU A 226 8.63 -6.14 35.16
C GLU A 226 9.14 -5.94 33.75
N ASP A 227 8.62 -6.72 32.80
CA ASP A 227 8.99 -6.57 31.40
C ASP A 227 8.51 -5.23 30.84
N LEU A 228 7.30 -4.79 31.19
CA LEU A 228 6.81 -3.47 30.81
C LEU A 228 7.69 -2.35 31.37
N LEU A 229 8.13 -2.46 32.62
CA LEU A 229 9.06 -1.52 33.24
C LEU A 229 10.42 -1.51 32.53
N LYS A 230 10.95 -2.67 32.14
CA LYS A 230 12.19 -2.77 31.34
C LYS A 230 12.01 -2.16 29.95
N THR A 231 10.83 -2.29 29.35
CA THR A 231 10.54 -1.74 28.02
C THR A 231 10.63 -0.20 28.01
N PHE A 232 10.31 0.50 29.11
CA PHE A 232 10.55 1.95 29.22
C PHE A 232 12.03 2.35 29.07
N GLU A 233 12.97 1.45 29.32
CA GLU A 233 14.42 1.72 29.20
C GLU A 233 14.97 1.44 27.78
N GLY A 234 14.18 0.76 26.94
CA GLY A 234 14.61 0.23 25.64
C GLY A 234 14.14 1.03 24.42
N TYR A 235 14.18 0.36 23.27
CA TYR A 235 13.65 0.89 22.00
C TYR A 235 12.12 0.80 21.91
N GLY A 236 11.48 -0.02 22.74
CA GLY A 236 10.02 -0.21 22.76
C GLY A 236 9.26 0.79 23.65
N VAL A 237 9.87 1.92 23.97
CA VAL A 237 9.34 2.87 24.97
C VAL A 237 7.98 3.44 24.57
N ASP A 238 7.72 3.66 23.29
CA ASP A 238 6.43 4.13 22.80
C ASP A 238 5.33 3.06 22.97
N GLU A 239 5.65 1.78 22.75
CA GLU A 239 4.74 0.67 23.02
C GLU A 239 4.40 0.57 24.51
N ALA A 240 5.38 0.81 25.40
CA ALA A 240 5.13 0.85 26.84
C ALA A 240 4.20 2.00 27.22
N PHE A 241 4.39 3.21 26.68
CA PHE A 241 3.46 4.32 26.90
C PHE A 241 2.06 3.99 26.41
N ARG A 242 1.91 3.46 25.19
CA ARG A 242 0.60 3.07 24.64
C ARG A 242 -0.12 2.05 25.52
N PHE A 243 0.61 1.09 26.08
CA PHE A 243 0.05 0.10 26.99
C PHE A 243 -0.56 0.79 28.22
N ILE A 244 0.20 1.61 28.94
CA ILE A 244 -0.24 2.21 30.21
C ILE A 244 -1.32 3.30 30.02
N LEU A 245 -1.39 3.92 28.85
CA LEU A 245 -2.45 4.88 28.51
C LEU A 245 -3.80 4.19 28.26
N SER A 246 -3.78 2.89 27.95
CA SER A 246 -4.99 2.14 27.60
C SER A 246 -5.37 1.08 28.63
N ASN A 247 -4.48 0.78 29.59
CA ASN A 247 -4.62 -0.33 30.51
C ASN A 247 -4.11 0.05 31.91
N ASP A 248 -4.83 -0.41 32.93
CA ASP A 248 -4.40 -0.24 34.32
C ASP A 248 -3.19 -1.12 34.66
N VAL A 249 -2.37 -0.60 35.57
CA VAL A 249 -1.23 -1.25 36.22
C VAL A 249 -1.43 -1.23 37.73
N ASP A 250 -0.90 -2.23 38.43
CA ASP A 250 -1.21 -2.42 39.86
C ASP A 250 -0.45 -1.40 40.73
N ASP A 251 0.88 -1.29 40.58
CA ASP A 251 1.73 -0.40 41.38
C ASP A 251 1.95 0.96 40.68
N LYS A 252 0.96 1.85 40.79
CA LYS A 252 1.00 3.17 40.13
C LYS A 252 2.23 4.01 40.51
N PRO A 253 2.66 4.10 41.79
CA PRO A 253 3.87 4.84 42.16
C PRO A 253 5.14 4.30 41.50
N ARG A 254 5.26 2.98 41.39
CA ARG A 254 6.40 2.36 40.68
C ARG A 254 6.37 2.65 39.19
N PHE A 255 5.19 2.59 38.57
CA PHE A 255 5.03 2.92 37.16
C PHE A 255 5.23 4.41 36.88
N ALA A 256 4.96 5.32 37.82
CA ALA A 256 5.32 6.73 37.67
C ALA A 256 6.83 6.92 37.46
N LYS A 257 7.67 6.20 38.21
CA LYS A 257 9.13 6.19 37.96
C LYS A 257 9.49 5.54 36.62
N GLY A 258 8.73 4.53 36.20
CA GLY A 258 8.86 3.92 34.87
C GLY A 258 8.56 4.92 33.75
N VAL A 259 7.50 5.72 33.89
CA VAL A 259 7.13 6.80 32.96
C VAL A 259 8.24 7.83 32.86
N GLU A 260 8.78 8.29 34.00
CA GLU A 260 9.91 9.22 34.03
C GLU A 260 11.11 8.68 33.25
N LYS A 261 11.52 7.44 33.52
CA LYS A 261 12.57 6.74 32.76
C LYS A 261 12.24 6.63 31.28
N GLY A 262 10.98 6.36 30.93
CA GLY A 262 10.50 6.33 29.56
C GLY A 262 10.72 7.66 28.83
N ILE A 263 10.46 8.79 29.50
CA ILE A 263 10.70 10.12 28.93
C ILE A 263 12.19 10.33 28.65
N TRP A 264 13.07 9.91 29.56
CA TRP A 264 14.52 9.94 29.35
C TRP A 264 14.97 9.02 28.19
N SER A 265 14.38 7.83 28.06
CA SER A 265 14.65 6.93 26.93
C SER A 265 14.20 7.53 25.60
N GLN A 266 13.00 8.13 25.56
CA GLN A 266 12.50 8.79 24.37
C GLN A 266 13.41 9.95 23.96
N THR A 267 13.88 10.73 24.94
CA THR A 267 14.89 11.77 24.75
C THR A 267 16.15 11.20 24.08
N ARG A 268 16.71 10.11 24.62
CA ARG A 268 17.87 9.43 24.05
C ARG A 268 17.64 8.99 22.61
N LEU A 269 16.47 8.41 22.30
CA LEU A 269 16.13 7.92 20.96
C LEU A 269 16.01 9.06 19.93
N ILE A 270 15.46 10.21 20.32
CA ILE A 270 15.42 11.41 19.46
C ILE A 270 16.84 11.85 19.10
N ARG A 271 17.73 11.95 20.09
CA ARG A 271 19.14 12.31 19.87
C ARG A 271 19.86 11.32 18.96
N GLU A 272 19.61 10.04 19.16
CA GLU A 272 20.14 8.97 18.32
C GLU A 272 19.64 9.08 16.87
N SER A 273 18.36 9.39 16.67
CA SER A 273 17.78 9.65 15.35
C SER A 273 18.47 10.82 14.65
N PHE A 274 18.79 11.89 15.38
CA PHE A 274 19.54 13.03 14.83
C PHE A 274 20.96 12.66 14.43
N ARG A 275 21.69 11.91 15.26
CA ARG A 275 23.05 11.45 14.94
C ARG A 275 23.12 10.54 13.72
N ARG A 276 22.05 9.79 13.45
CA ARG A 276 21.91 8.93 12.27
C ARG A 276 21.42 9.67 11.03
N SER A 277 21.01 10.92 11.17
CA SER A 277 20.51 11.73 10.06
C SER A 277 21.67 12.43 9.36
N SER A 278 21.89 12.12 8.08
CA SER A 278 22.98 12.68 7.28
C SER A 278 22.51 13.65 6.21
N ILE A 279 21.21 13.69 5.90
CA ILE A 279 20.60 14.56 4.90
C ILE A 279 19.25 15.12 5.41
N PRO A 280 18.80 16.29 4.94
CA PRO A 280 17.55 16.92 5.38
C PRO A 280 16.32 16.03 5.25
N GLU A 281 16.25 15.19 4.21
CA GLU A 281 15.10 14.33 3.91
C GLU A 281 14.87 13.23 4.94
N HIS A 282 15.82 12.98 5.85
CA HIS A 282 15.63 12.05 6.96
C HIS A 282 14.70 12.61 8.05
N LEU A 283 14.47 13.93 8.07
CA LEU A 283 13.65 14.59 9.08
C LEU A 283 12.42 15.26 8.46
N TYR A 284 11.30 15.23 9.18
CA TYR A 284 10.05 15.88 8.74
C TYR A 284 9.25 16.45 9.92
N GLU A 285 8.38 17.43 9.66
CA GLU A 285 7.63 18.19 10.68
C GLU A 285 6.84 17.31 11.67
N GLY A 286 6.22 16.22 11.18
CA GLY A 286 5.41 15.30 11.98
C GLY A 286 6.22 14.32 12.84
N GLN A 287 7.54 14.28 12.67
CA GLN A 287 8.39 13.32 13.34
C GLN A 287 8.36 13.54 14.86
N PHE A 288 8.35 12.44 15.61
CA PHE A 288 8.26 12.40 17.08
C PHE A 288 6.94 12.89 17.69
N SER A 289 5.97 13.35 16.90
CA SER A 289 4.73 13.92 17.47
C SER A 289 3.88 12.90 18.22
N THR A 290 3.94 11.63 17.86
CA THR A 290 3.16 10.57 18.52
C THR A 290 3.81 10.20 19.85
N GLU A 291 5.12 10.00 19.83
CA GLU A 291 5.96 9.60 20.95
C GLU A 291 5.96 10.69 22.03
N VAL A 292 6.13 11.96 21.63
CA VAL A 292 6.02 13.11 22.53
C VAL A 292 4.62 13.19 23.13
N ARG A 293 3.56 12.98 22.33
CA ARG A 293 2.19 13.00 22.85
C ARG A 293 1.99 11.92 23.92
N HIS A 294 2.38 10.68 23.64
CA HIS A 294 2.21 9.58 24.58
C HIS A 294 2.99 9.80 25.88
N ALA A 295 4.24 10.30 25.78
CA ALA A 295 5.04 10.65 26.94
C ALA A 295 4.37 11.70 27.84
N LEU A 296 3.80 12.77 27.24
CA LEU A 296 3.11 13.82 27.99
C LEU A 296 1.78 13.35 28.59
N GLU A 297 0.99 12.59 27.84
CA GLU A 297 -0.26 12.01 28.36
C GLU A 297 0.02 11.04 29.52
N ALA A 298 1.10 10.25 29.45
CA ALA A 298 1.51 9.36 30.53
C ALA A 298 2.00 10.14 31.75
N ALA A 299 2.76 11.23 31.56
CA ALA A 299 3.15 12.11 32.65
C ALA A 299 1.92 12.72 33.36
N ASP A 300 0.94 13.20 32.60
CA ASP A 300 -0.32 13.73 33.15
C ASP A 300 -1.11 12.64 33.91
N GLN A 301 -1.19 11.41 33.38
CA GLN A 301 -1.89 10.29 34.01
C GLN A 301 -1.27 9.87 35.36
N PHE A 302 0.04 10.05 35.52
CA PHE A 302 0.79 9.63 36.72
C PHE A 302 1.26 10.80 37.61
N GLN A 303 0.84 12.04 37.33
CA GLN A 303 1.31 13.25 38.05
C GLN A 303 1.07 13.19 39.57
N ASP A 304 -0.02 12.56 40.00
CA ASP A 304 -0.42 12.49 41.42
C ASP A 304 0.33 11.39 42.21
N GLN A 305 1.31 10.73 41.60
CA GLN A 305 2.07 9.63 42.20
C GLN A 305 3.39 10.07 42.84
N GLY A 306 3.62 11.39 42.99
CA GLY A 306 4.78 11.94 43.71
C GLY A 306 6.09 11.96 42.91
N VAL A 307 6.03 11.88 41.58
CA VAL A 307 7.18 12.02 40.67
C VAL A 307 7.09 13.36 39.95
N ASP A 308 8.17 14.15 40.00
CA ASP A 308 8.27 15.38 39.21
C ASP A 308 8.76 15.06 37.79
N PHE A 309 7.85 15.07 36.83
CA PHE A 309 8.17 14.81 35.42
C PHE A 309 8.79 16.00 34.69
N LYS A 310 8.74 17.20 35.28
CA LYS A 310 9.17 18.44 34.60
C LYS A 310 10.63 18.40 34.13
N PRO A 311 11.60 17.91 34.91
CA PRO A 311 12.99 17.80 34.45
C PRO A 311 13.13 16.88 33.23
N ALA A 312 12.44 15.74 33.23
CA ALA A 312 12.49 14.78 32.12
C ALA A 312 11.84 15.36 30.86
N VAL A 313 10.69 16.02 30.98
CA VAL A 313 10.01 16.68 29.85
C VAL A 313 10.82 17.86 29.32
N GLN A 314 11.49 18.61 30.20
CA GLN A 314 12.38 19.69 29.77
C GLN A 314 13.54 19.13 28.95
N GLU A 315 14.13 18.00 29.36
CA GLU A 315 15.18 17.38 28.56
C GLU A 315 14.66 16.85 27.22
N LEU A 316 13.48 16.26 27.19
CA LEU A 316 12.83 15.85 25.94
C LEU A 316 12.67 17.04 24.98
N ARG A 317 12.30 18.21 25.52
CA ARG A 317 12.23 19.45 24.75
C ARG A 317 13.60 19.93 24.27
N ASN A 318 14.63 19.84 25.11
CA ASN A 318 16.01 20.21 24.76
C ASN A 318 16.59 19.30 23.67
N ALA A 319 16.24 18.02 23.65
CA ALA A 319 16.71 17.07 22.64
C ALA A 319 16.30 17.48 21.22
N LEU A 320 15.11 18.07 21.05
CA LEU A 320 14.65 18.57 19.74
C LEU A 320 15.47 19.77 19.24
N ASP A 321 16.14 20.50 20.13
CA ASP A 321 17.00 21.63 19.80
C ASP A 321 18.46 21.24 19.50
N GLU A 322 18.85 19.97 19.69
CA GLU A 322 20.22 19.51 19.47
C GLU A 322 20.71 19.85 18.04
N PRO A 323 21.88 20.50 17.89
CA PRO A 323 22.37 20.93 16.59
C PRO A 323 22.75 19.74 15.71
N ILE A 324 22.45 19.85 14.42
CA ILE A 324 22.85 18.90 13.40
C ILE A 324 23.45 19.65 12.20
N GLY A 325 24.13 18.96 11.29
CA GLY A 325 24.88 19.56 10.18
C GLY A 325 24.03 20.21 9.07
N PHE A 326 22.72 20.34 9.27
CA PHE A 326 21.78 20.92 8.31
C PHE A 326 20.57 21.54 9.05
N GLU A 327 19.78 22.32 8.33
CA GLU A 327 18.58 22.96 8.88
C GLU A 327 17.50 21.93 9.22
N LYS A 328 16.98 22.00 10.44
CA LYS A 328 15.89 21.11 10.90
C LYS A 328 14.53 21.67 10.47
N PRO A 329 13.55 20.80 10.15
CA PRO A 329 12.17 21.26 10.04
C PRO A 329 11.66 21.75 11.40
N GLU A 330 10.66 22.63 11.39
CA GLU A 330 9.93 22.98 12.61
C GLU A 330 9.10 21.76 13.04
N PHE A 331 9.49 21.08 14.12
CA PHE A 331 8.74 19.92 14.60
C PHE A 331 7.39 20.35 15.19
N SER A 332 6.31 19.75 14.69
CA SER A 332 4.93 20.01 15.12
C SER A 332 4.68 19.78 16.62
N CYS A 333 5.52 18.96 17.28
CA CYS A 333 5.40 18.62 18.69
C CYS A 333 5.93 19.71 19.65
N LEU A 334 6.72 20.67 19.17
CA LEU A 334 7.33 21.72 20.00
C LEU A 334 6.27 22.54 20.75
N LYS A 335 5.22 22.96 20.05
CA LYS A 335 4.10 23.73 20.63
C LYS A 335 3.41 22.97 21.78
N ARG A 336 3.34 21.65 21.68
CA ARG A 336 2.72 20.80 22.71
C ARG A 336 3.61 20.70 23.95
N LEU A 337 4.92 20.49 23.76
CA LEU A 337 5.89 20.47 24.85
C LEU A 337 5.94 21.81 25.58
N ASP A 338 6.05 22.92 24.85
CA ASP A 338 6.10 24.27 25.43
C ASP A 338 4.84 24.60 26.22
N LYS A 339 3.67 24.16 25.74
CA LYS A 339 2.40 24.32 26.47
C LYS A 339 2.38 23.49 27.74
N TRP A 340 2.87 22.26 27.70
CA TRP A 340 2.92 21.38 28.86
C TRP A 340 3.89 21.91 29.94
N LEU A 341 5.08 22.37 29.54
CA LEU A 341 6.10 22.94 30.42
C LEU A 341 5.70 24.29 31.05
N LYS A 342 4.79 25.03 30.41
CA LYS A 342 4.22 26.25 31.00
C LYS A 342 3.15 25.96 32.05
N LYS A 343 2.49 24.79 31.96
CA LYS A 343 1.39 24.40 32.84
C LYS A 343 1.87 23.81 34.17
N HIS A 344 3.01 23.11 34.17
CA HIS A 344 3.62 22.42 35.30
C HIS A 344 4.93 23.08 35.69
#